data_AF-A0A7Y3LXP0-F1
#
_entry.id   AF-A0A7Y3LXP0-F1
#
_cell.length_a   1.000
_cell.length_b   1.000
_cell.length_c   1.000
_cell.angle_alpha   90.00
_cell.angle_beta   90.00
_cell.angle_gamma   90.00
#
_symmetry.space_group_name_H-M   'P 1'
#
loop_
_entity.id
_entity.type
_entity.pdbx_description
1 polymer ?
#
loop_
_entity_poly.entity_id
_entity_poly.type
_entity_poly.pdbx_seq_one_letter_code
_entity_poly.pdbx_strand_id
1 'polypeptide(L)'
;MSTPTSLLRAFRPQVQERLYDFYDELRSADDLFWDRSLRAWVATGHAVVSKAAGDPGLSSVRYPDIEDVSEELRPLATVLSRQMLYNDAPDHPRLRSLISKAFTPRAVETLRGRIVEAVDRIIAEAAPTGRMDIVADLARPLPLTIICDLLDVPEQNRPALAAWSEPVAEAIGNSRLDADRNREASQSMTDMLAYFRALLTHHDAPPASHPLRALVSTQAENTDQDLDELLANCALLLIAGHETTTHFIGNATLALLRHPHAADQLRGRPELMPAAVEELLRYDAPVQLMLRRARHELDLAGRTIAEGQTVLLVGGAANRDPAAFPDPHVLDFERPGGRHMAFGHGPHFCLGAALARLEGAIVLEALLTRLPGLRLDGPAPQWQRSLNFRGLTRLDVTFTPSSGDPDSDNQAVPTTSYPYGVDSATHVGACPVRSVPDHITGA
;
A
#
# COMPACT_ATOMS: atom_id res chain seq x y z
N MET A 1 -18.96 30.16 3.49
CA MET A 1 -18.27 28.86 3.53
C MET A 1 -18.73 28.13 4.78
N SER A 2 -19.25 26.90 4.64
CA SER A 2 -19.61 26.07 5.80
C SER A 2 -18.35 25.71 6.57
N THR A 3 -18.41 25.60 7.90
CA THR A 3 -17.29 25.06 8.68
C THR A 3 -17.08 23.61 8.26
N PRO A 4 -15.87 23.21 7.82
CA PRO A 4 -15.62 21.84 7.40
C PRO A 4 -15.88 20.90 8.57
N THR A 5 -16.58 19.81 8.27
CA THR A 5 -16.74 18.69 9.18
C THR A 5 -15.36 18.09 9.50
N SER A 6 -15.15 17.60 10.75
CA SER A 6 -13.88 16.96 11.09
C SER A 6 -13.70 15.61 10.40
N LEU A 7 -12.49 15.35 9.90
CA LEU A 7 -12.07 14.07 9.30
C LEU A 7 -12.23 12.90 10.28
N LEU A 8 -12.24 13.16 11.60
CA LEU A 8 -12.51 12.14 12.63
C LEU A 8 -13.85 11.42 12.44
N ARG A 9 -14.83 11.99 11.71
CA ARG A 9 -16.08 11.26 11.39
C ARG A 9 -15.85 10.02 10.54
N ALA A 10 -14.77 9.95 9.76
CA ALA A 10 -14.41 8.73 9.02
C ALA A 10 -14.20 7.52 9.93
N PHE A 11 -13.90 7.70 11.22
CA PHE A 11 -13.83 6.58 12.19
C PHE A 11 -15.17 5.90 12.49
N ARG A 12 -16.29 6.55 12.19
CA ARG A 12 -17.61 6.02 12.52
C ARG A 12 -17.95 4.89 11.55
N PRO A 13 -18.40 3.72 12.02
CA PRO A 13 -18.76 2.60 11.14
C PRO A 13 -19.73 2.99 10.02
N GLN A 14 -20.72 3.84 10.32
CA GLN A 14 -21.71 4.31 9.35
C GLN A 14 -21.12 5.21 8.25
N VAL A 15 -19.96 5.83 8.50
CA VAL A 15 -19.25 6.65 7.51
C VAL A 15 -18.36 5.79 6.64
N GLN A 16 -17.82 4.67 7.14
CA GLN A 16 -16.95 3.78 6.36
C GLN A 16 -17.64 3.19 5.13
N GLU A 17 -18.94 2.86 5.20
CA GLU A 17 -19.70 2.38 4.05
C GLU A 17 -19.87 3.44 2.94
N ARG A 18 -19.90 4.72 3.33
CA ARG A 18 -20.12 5.89 2.45
C ARG A 18 -18.93 6.85 2.51
N LEU A 19 -17.72 6.31 2.64
CA LEU A 19 -16.53 7.10 2.91
C LEU A 19 -16.27 8.13 1.81
N TYR A 20 -16.50 7.75 0.55
CA TYR A 20 -16.27 8.62 -0.59
C TYR A 20 -17.30 9.76 -0.68
N ASP A 21 -18.58 9.51 -0.35
CA ASP A 21 -19.57 10.59 -0.21
C ASP A 21 -19.15 11.58 0.88
N PHE A 22 -18.58 11.09 1.98
CA PHE A 22 -18.05 11.93 3.04
C PHE A 22 -16.81 12.74 2.59
N TYR A 23 -15.94 12.14 1.79
CA TYR A 23 -14.82 12.89 1.19
C TYR A 23 -15.29 13.96 0.21
N ASP A 24 -16.37 13.74 -0.53
CA ASP A 24 -16.98 14.76 -1.38
C ASP A 24 -17.55 15.91 -0.53
N GLU A 25 -18.20 15.60 0.61
CA GLU A 25 -18.63 16.61 1.59
C GLU A 25 -17.44 17.46 2.05
N LEU A 26 -16.33 16.83 2.44
CA LEU A 26 -15.12 17.54 2.89
C LEU A 26 -14.52 18.42 1.77
N ARG A 27 -14.33 17.86 0.57
CA ARG A 27 -13.72 18.57 -0.56
C ARG A 27 -14.61 19.71 -1.07
N SER A 28 -15.93 19.60 -0.94
CA SER A 28 -16.86 20.68 -1.29
C SER A 28 -16.71 21.94 -0.44
N ALA A 29 -16.09 21.83 0.75
CA ALA A 29 -15.83 22.97 1.63
C ALA A 29 -14.59 23.75 1.17
N ASP A 30 -13.47 23.06 0.93
CA ASP A 30 -12.21 23.57 0.39
C ASP A 30 -11.28 22.38 0.07
N ASP A 31 -10.34 22.57 -0.87
CA ASP A 31 -9.30 21.56 -1.17
C ASP A 31 -8.28 21.41 -0.04
N LEU A 32 -8.14 22.47 0.77
CA LEU A 32 -7.27 22.54 1.94
C LEU A 32 -7.92 23.37 3.06
N PHE A 33 -8.19 22.74 4.20
CA PHE A 33 -8.83 23.39 5.34
C PHE A 33 -8.22 23.00 6.68
N TRP A 34 -8.46 23.83 7.70
CA TRP A 34 -8.03 23.55 9.07
C TRP A 34 -9.09 22.76 9.84
N ASP A 35 -8.76 21.52 10.24
CA ASP A 35 -9.57 20.71 11.14
C ASP A 35 -9.20 21.04 12.60
N ARG A 36 -10.12 21.72 13.30
CA ARG A 36 -9.92 22.15 14.70
C ARG A 36 -9.82 20.98 15.68
N SER A 37 -10.51 19.87 15.42
CA SER A 37 -10.50 18.70 16.30
C SER A 37 -9.17 17.95 16.19
N LEU A 38 -8.61 17.87 14.98
CA LEU A 38 -7.30 17.27 14.74
C LEU A 38 -6.13 18.23 14.98
N ARG A 39 -6.40 19.54 15.04
CA ARG A 39 -5.40 20.61 15.05
C ARG A 39 -4.39 20.44 13.92
N ALA A 40 -4.90 20.17 12.73
CA ALA A 40 -4.12 19.90 11.54
C ALA A 40 -4.81 20.47 10.30
N TRP A 41 -4.01 20.77 9.28
CA TRP A 41 -4.50 21.02 7.94
C TRP A 41 -4.91 19.69 7.30
N VAL A 42 -6.00 19.69 6.54
CA VAL A 42 -6.51 18.52 5.82
C VAL A 42 -6.58 18.89 4.34
N ALA A 43 -5.83 18.18 3.51
CA ALA A 43 -5.80 18.33 2.06
C ALA A 43 -6.59 17.19 1.42
N THR A 44 -7.58 17.53 0.58
CA THR A 44 -8.47 16.56 -0.09
C THR A 44 -8.43 16.66 -1.62
N GLY A 45 -8.10 17.84 -2.16
CA GLY A 45 -7.94 18.05 -3.61
C GLY A 45 -6.66 17.40 -4.14
N HIS A 46 -6.73 16.81 -5.33
CA HIS A 46 -5.64 16.04 -5.93
C HIS A 46 -4.38 16.88 -6.15
N ALA A 47 -4.54 18.09 -6.69
CA ALA A 47 -3.42 18.99 -6.94
C ALA A 47 -2.68 19.37 -5.64
N VAL A 48 -3.42 19.67 -4.57
CA VAL A 48 -2.84 20.02 -3.26
C VAL A 48 -2.14 18.82 -2.65
N VAL A 49 -2.78 17.65 -2.64
CA VAL A 49 -2.22 16.40 -2.11
C VAL A 49 -0.96 15.98 -2.88
N SER A 50 -0.98 16.01 -4.21
CA SER A 50 0.18 15.65 -5.03
C SER A 50 1.33 16.64 -4.84
N LYS A 51 1.06 17.96 -4.77
CA LYS A 51 2.10 18.96 -4.50
C LYS A 51 2.73 18.71 -3.13
N ALA A 52 1.89 18.61 -2.09
CA ALA A 52 2.34 18.45 -0.72
C ALA A 52 3.12 17.15 -0.47
N ALA A 53 2.74 16.05 -1.13
CA ALA A 53 3.41 14.76 -0.95
C ALA A 53 4.89 14.77 -1.41
N GLY A 54 5.23 15.60 -2.40
CA GLY A 54 6.58 15.75 -2.95
C GLY A 54 7.31 17.03 -2.55
N ASP A 55 6.73 17.87 -1.69
CA ASP A 55 7.30 19.15 -1.28
C ASP A 55 8.39 18.95 -0.19
N PRO A 56 9.64 19.38 -0.41
CA PRO A 56 10.71 19.23 0.58
C PRO A 56 10.52 20.09 1.84
N GLY A 57 9.64 21.10 1.80
CA GLY A 57 9.24 21.88 2.98
C GLY A 57 8.30 21.10 3.92
N LEU A 58 7.77 19.96 3.46
CA LEU A 58 6.86 19.10 4.20
C LEU A 58 7.55 17.77 4.56
N SER A 59 7.93 17.64 5.83
CA SER A 59 8.62 16.49 6.40
C SER A 59 7.73 15.26 6.55
N SER A 60 8.30 14.07 6.33
CA SER A 60 7.67 12.78 6.66
C SER A 60 7.91 12.33 8.12
N VAL A 61 8.68 13.08 8.91
CA VAL A 61 8.98 12.75 10.31
C VAL A 61 7.70 12.75 11.13
N ARG A 62 7.36 11.59 11.68
CA ARG A 62 6.12 11.38 12.44
C ARG A 62 6.24 11.84 13.90
N TYR A 63 7.39 11.58 14.53
CA TYR A 63 7.67 11.90 15.93
C TYR A 63 8.98 12.70 16.01
N PRO A 64 8.92 14.04 15.88
CA PRO A 64 10.11 14.88 15.95
C PRO A 64 10.72 14.90 17.36
N ASP A 65 9.88 14.85 18.38
CA ASP A 65 10.25 14.88 19.79
C ASP A 65 9.77 13.57 20.43
N ILE A 66 10.68 12.59 20.57
CA ILE A 66 10.32 11.24 21.05
C ILE A 66 9.95 11.22 22.53
N GLU A 67 10.48 12.19 23.28
CA GLU A 67 10.23 12.40 24.70
C GLU A 67 8.78 12.83 24.96
N ASP A 68 8.16 13.55 24.02
CA ASP A 68 6.76 13.99 24.09
C ASP A 68 5.76 12.86 23.75
N VAL A 69 6.25 11.72 23.25
CA VAL A 69 5.43 10.54 23.00
C VAL A 69 5.09 9.85 24.33
N SER A 70 3.83 9.41 24.46
CA SER A 70 3.36 8.69 25.64
C SER A 70 4.22 7.44 25.90
N GLU A 71 4.37 7.08 27.18
CA GLU A 71 5.24 5.99 27.59
C GLU A 71 4.91 4.67 26.89
N GLU A 72 3.61 4.39 26.70
CA GLU A 72 3.11 3.17 26.05
C GLU A 72 3.48 3.10 24.57
N LEU A 73 3.54 4.24 23.88
CA LEU A 73 3.80 4.32 22.44
C LEU A 73 5.28 4.57 22.11
N ARG A 74 6.06 5.07 23.09
CA ARG A 74 7.47 5.45 22.89
C ARG A 74 8.35 4.33 22.33
N PRO A 75 8.22 3.05 22.75
CA PRO A 75 9.00 1.96 22.14
C PRO A 75 8.71 1.82 20.65
N LEU A 76 7.43 1.77 20.26
CA LEU A 76 7.04 1.75 18.85
C LEU A 76 7.54 2.99 18.11
N ALA A 77 7.33 4.19 18.66
CA ALA A 77 7.74 5.44 18.03
C ALA A 77 9.26 5.52 17.79
N THR A 78 10.08 4.97 18.71
CA THR A 78 11.55 4.88 18.57
C THR A 78 11.95 3.97 17.41
N VAL A 79 11.21 2.89 17.18
CA VAL A 79 11.47 2.01 16.03
C VAL A 79 11.03 2.68 14.74
N LEU A 80 9.85 3.31 14.72
CA LEU A 80 9.34 4.01 13.54
C LEU A 80 10.29 5.16 13.13
N SER A 81 10.91 5.88 14.06
CA SER A 81 11.87 6.95 13.72
C SER A 81 13.12 6.44 13.00
N ARG A 82 13.44 5.15 13.06
CA ARG A 82 14.55 4.50 12.33
C ARG A 82 14.15 3.94 10.95
N GLN A 83 12.87 4.00 10.61
CA GLN A 83 12.36 3.48 9.33
C GLN A 83 12.45 4.53 8.23
N MET A 84 12.81 4.12 7.01
CA MET A 84 12.89 5.04 5.86
C MET A 84 11.57 5.82 5.64
N LEU A 85 10.42 5.21 5.95
CA LEU A 85 9.11 5.83 5.76
C LEU A 85 8.94 7.15 6.54
N TYR A 86 9.61 7.29 7.68
CA TYR A 86 9.47 8.43 8.59
C TYR A 86 10.74 9.29 8.68
N ASN A 87 11.62 9.16 7.69
CA ASN A 87 12.84 9.96 7.57
C ASN A 87 12.78 10.84 6.33
N ASP A 88 13.51 11.94 6.33
CA ASP A 88 13.70 12.77 5.13
C ASP A 88 15.17 12.68 4.67
N ALA A 89 15.56 13.45 3.65
CA ALA A 89 16.97 13.55 3.27
C ALA A 89 17.81 14.16 4.41
N PRO A 90 19.06 13.69 4.63
CA PRO A 90 19.80 12.71 3.81
C PRO A 90 19.56 11.23 4.17
N ASP A 91 18.91 10.92 5.28
CA ASP A 91 18.77 9.53 5.77
C ASP A 91 17.83 8.68 4.92
N HIS A 92 16.70 9.23 4.48
CA HIS A 92 15.74 8.52 3.66
C HIS A 92 16.34 7.85 2.40
N PRO A 93 17.06 8.57 1.50
CA PRO A 93 17.65 7.93 0.33
C PRO A 93 18.72 6.89 0.70
N ARG A 94 19.50 7.10 1.78
CA ARG A 94 20.47 6.12 2.30
C ARG A 94 19.75 4.84 2.71
N LEU A 95 18.78 4.92 3.63
CA LEU A 95 18.01 3.78 4.13
C LEU A 95 17.27 3.06 3.00
N ARG A 96 16.62 3.80 2.10
CA ARG A 96 15.93 3.22 0.94
C ARG A 96 16.88 2.45 0.03
N SER A 97 18.12 2.94 -0.15
CA SER A 97 19.11 2.28 -1.00
C SER A 97 19.52 0.90 -0.49
N LEU A 98 19.42 0.64 0.82
CA LEU A 98 19.76 -0.65 1.44
C LEU A 98 18.92 -1.81 0.90
N ILE A 99 17.65 -1.55 0.61
CA ILE A 99 16.66 -2.59 0.29
C ILE A 99 16.06 -2.46 -1.11
N SER A 100 16.21 -1.30 -1.77
CA SER A 100 15.52 -1.02 -3.04
C SER A 100 15.83 -1.97 -4.20
N LYS A 101 17.03 -2.57 -4.23
CA LYS A 101 17.42 -3.52 -5.27
C LYS A 101 16.53 -4.77 -5.33
N ALA A 102 15.95 -5.17 -4.20
CA ALA A 102 15.04 -6.30 -4.13
C ALA A 102 13.64 -6.00 -4.71
N PHE A 103 13.30 -4.73 -4.92
CA PHE A 103 11.97 -4.29 -5.36
C PHE A 103 11.99 -3.67 -6.77
N THR A 104 13.04 -3.89 -7.55
CA THR A 104 13.04 -3.51 -8.96
C THR A 104 12.00 -4.35 -9.73
N PRO A 105 11.40 -3.83 -10.82
CA PRO A 105 10.43 -4.59 -11.60
C PRO A 105 10.94 -5.97 -12.03
N ARG A 106 12.22 -6.05 -12.42
CA ARG A 106 12.87 -7.32 -12.79
C ARG A 106 12.97 -8.30 -11.62
N ALA A 107 13.32 -7.82 -10.43
CA ALA A 107 13.42 -8.67 -9.24
C ALA A 107 12.04 -9.14 -8.76
N VAL A 108 11.03 -8.26 -8.83
CA VAL A 108 9.65 -8.62 -8.50
C VAL A 108 9.09 -9.66 -9.46
N GLU A 109 9.38 -9.54 -10.75
CA GLU A 109 8.88 -10.47 -11.76
C GLU A 109 9.36 -11.91 -11.54
N THR A 110 10.51 -12.14 -10.90
CA THR A 110 10.96 -13.50 -10.55
C THR A 110 10.06 -14.18 -9.52
N LEU A 111 9.18 -13.43 -8.84
CA LEU A 111 8.23 -13.95 -7.86
C LEU A 111 6.93 -14.43 -8.51
N ARG A 112 6.68 -14.17 -9.80
CA ARG A 112 5.41 -14.50 -10.47
C ARG A 112 5.01 -15.95 -10.25
N GLY A 113 5.92 -16.90 -10.54
CA GLY A 113 5.64 -18.33 -10.38
C GLY A 113 5.23 -18.68 -8.95
N ARG A 114 5.92 -18.10 -7.96
CA ARG A 114 5.63 -18.31 -6.54
C ARG A 114 4.27 -17.74 -6.12
N ILE A 115 3.90 -16.56 -6.62
CA ILE A 115 2.59 -15.94 -6.36
C ILE A 115 1.48 -16.80 -6.97
N VAL A 116 1.66 -17.26 -8.23
CA VAL A 116 0.71 -18.16 -8.89
C VAL A 116 0.53 -19.45 -8.10
N GLU A 117 1.62 -20.11 -7.68
CA GLU A 117 1.55 -21.34 -6.86
C GLU A 117 0.81 -21.13 -5.53
N ALA A 118 1.00 -19.98 -4.86
CA ALA A 118 0.34 -19.66 -3.62
C ALA A 118 -1.17 -19.43 -3.83
N VAL A 119 -1.55 -18.67 -4.86
CA VAL A 119 -2.95 -18.47 -5.27
C VAL A 119 -3.59 -19.79 -5.69
N ASP A 120 -2.87 -20.63 -6.42
CA ASP A 120 -3.33 -21.94 -6.88
C ASP A 120 -3.73 -22.83 -5.72
N ARG A 121 -2.86 -22.92 -4.71
CA ARG A 121 -3.09 -23.71 -3.50
C ARG A 121 -4.30 -23.22 -2.72
N ILE A 122 -4.38 -21.92 -2.44
CA ILE A 122 -5.50 -21.32 -1.70
C ILE A 122 -6.84 -21.60 -2.40
N ILE A 123 -6.90 -21.36 -3.72
CA ILE A 123 -8.12 -21.61 -4.48
C ILE A 123 -8.45 -23.11 -4.53
N ALA A 124 -7.45 -24.00 -4.68
CA ALA A 124 -7.67 -25.45 -4.70
C ALA A 124 -8.25 -25.97 -3.38
N GLU A 125 -7.85 -25.40 -2.23
CA GLU A 125 -8.42 -25.73 -0.92
C GLU A 125 -9.88 -25.28 -0.78
N ALA A 126 -10.23 -24.10 -1.31
CA ALA A 126 -11.59 -23.57 -1.26
C ALA A 126 -12.53 -24.20 -2.31
N ALA A 127 -12.00 -24.63 -3.46
CA ALA A 127 -12.77 -25.02 -4.64
C ALA A 127 -13.86 -26.09 -4.38
N PRO A 128 -13.62 -27.16 -3.61
CA PRO A 128 -14.64 -28.17 -3.33
C PRO A 128 -15.82 -27.68 -2.48
N THR A 129 -15.64 -26.59 -1.73
CA THR A 129 -16.65 -26.09 -0.79
C THR A 129 -17.61 -25.08 -1.41
N GLY A 130 -17.22 -24.49 -2.55
CA GLY A 130 -17.96 -23.42 -3.23
C GLY A 130 -18.08 -22.12 -2.44
N ARG A 131 -17.27 -21.92 -1.38
CA ARG A 131 -17.34 -20.76 -0.49
C ARG A 131 -15.94 -20.35 -0.03
N MET A 132 -15.77 -19.08 0.29
CA MET A 132 -14.51 -18.52 0.79
C MET A 132 -14.77 -17.20 1.53
N ASP A 133 -14.03 -16.91 2.59
CA ASP A 133 -13.83 -15.54 3.06
C ASP A 133 -12.61 -14.97 2.34
N ILE A 134 -12.82 -14.09 1.35
CA ILE A 134 -11.72 -13.52 0.54
C ILE A 134 -10.64 -12.90 1.44
N VAL A 135 -11.01 -12.30 2.58
CA VAL A 135 -10.03 -11.65 3.44
C VAL A 135 -9.19 -12.68 4.19
N ALA A 136 -9.85 -13.59 4.92
CA ALA A 136 -9.17 -14.55 5.78
C ALA A 136 -8.45 -15.65 5.00
N ASP A 137 -9.07 -16.15 3.94
CA ASP A 137 -8.59 -17.34 3.23
C ASP A 137 -7.62 -17.00 2.10
N LEU A 138 -7.67 -15.78 1.55
CA LEU A 138 -6.85 -15.38 0.38
C LEU A 138 -6.03 -14.10 0.61
N ALA A 139 -6.68 -12.98 0.89
CA ALA A 139 -6.06 -11.67 0.87
C ALA A 139 -5.04 -11.46 1.98
N ARG A 140 -5.25 -12.04 3.18
CA ARG A 140 -4.28 -12.02 4.29
C ARG A 140 -3.12 -13.00 4.08
N PRO A 141 -3.35 -14.30 3.83
CA PRO A 141 -2.26 -15.27 3.79
C PRO A 141 -1.31 -15.10 2.60
N LEU A 142 -1.81 -14.63 1.44
CA LEU A 142 -0.98 -14.52 0.23
C LEU A 142 0.14 -13.48 0.39
N PRO A 143 -0.12 -12.18 0.62
CA PRO A 143 0.94 -11.18 0.71
C PRO A 143 1.91 -11.46 1.85
N LEU A 144 1.41 -11.98 2.98
CA LEU A 144 2.23 -12.43 4.11
C LEU A 144 3.21 -13.53 3.69
N THR A 145 2.73 -14.53 2.95
CA THR A 145 3.55 -15.63 2.41
C THR A 145 4.65 -15.10 1.51
N ILE A 146 4.33 -14.17 0.60
CA ILE A 146 5.30 -13.62 -0.35
C ILE A 146 6.37 -12.78 0.35
N ILE A 147 6.00 -11.89 1.27
CA ILE A 147 7.00 -11.09 2.00
C ILE A 147 7.84 -11.94 2.95
N CYS A 148 7.27 -13.01 3.52
CA CYS A 148 8.01 -13.97 4.33
C CYS A 148 9.01 -14.76 3.48
N ASP A 149 8.63 -15.20 2.28
CA ASP A 149 9.55 -15.83 1.33
C ASP A 149 10.71 -14.88 0.96
N LEU A 150 10.42 -13.58 0.73
CA LEU A 150 11.44 -12.57 0.44
C LEU A 150 12.47 -12.40 1.56
N LEU A 151 12.03 -12.55 2.81
CA LEU A 151 12.84 -12.42 4.01
C LEU A 151 13.40 -13.77 4.50
N ASP A 152 13.25 -14.85 3.73
CA ASP A 152 13.59 -16.23 4.10
C ASP A 152 13.06 -16.62 5.49
N VAL A 153 11.83 -16.22 5.80
CA VAL A 153 11.12 -16.57 7.04
C VAL A 153 10.55 -18.00 6.91
N PRO A 154 10.94 -18.93 7.79
CA PRO A 154 10.38 -20.28 7.80
C PRO A 154 8.87 -20.29 8.01
N GLU A 155 8.18 -21.23 7.35
CA GLU A 155 6.72 -21.34 7.36
C GLU A 155 6.13 -21.42 8.78
N GLN A 156 6.77 -22.18 9.67
CA GLN A 156 6.34 -22.33 11.07
C GLN A 156 6.36 -21.03 11.89
N ASN A 157 7.11 -20.01 11.45
CA ASN A 157 7.24 -18.74 12.16
C ASN A 157 6.26 -17.66 11.64
N ARG A 158 5.63 -17.88 10.48
CA ARG A 158 4.73 -16.89 9.85
C ARG A 158 3.51 -16.54 10.70
N PRO A 159 2.85 -17.47 11.41
CA PRO A 159 1.73 -17.13 12.27
C PRO A 159 2.08 -16.11 13.36
N ALA A 160 3.28 -16.19 13.94
CA ALA A 160 3.75 -15.24 14.93
C ALA A 160 3.97 -13.84 14.32
N LEU A 161 4.61 -13.77 13.14
CA LEU A 161 4.80 -12.51 12.42
C LEU A 161 3.47 -11.85 12.02
N ALA A 162 2.47 -12.63 11.63
CA ALA A 162 1.12 -12.12 11.37
C ALA A 162 0.51 -11.51 12.63
N ALA A 163 0.54 -12.25 13.74
CA ALA A 163 -0.03 -11.81 15.01
C ALA A 163 0.64 -10.55 15.56
N TRP A 164 1.96 -10.39 15.38
CA TRP A 164 2.66 -9.17 15.79
C TRP A 164 2.42 -7.97 14.85
N SER A 165 2.02 -8.20 13.61
CA SER A 165 1.83 -7.13 12.63
C SER A 165 0.53 -6.37 12.84
N GLU A 166 -0.55 -7.06 13.22
CA GLU A 166 -1.88 -6.48 13.36
C GLU A 166 -1.96 -5.35 14.41
N PRO A 167 -1.47 -5.53 15.66
CA PRO A 167 -1.47 -4.44 16.65
C PRO A 167 -0.64 -3.24 16.21
N VAL A 168 0.49 -3.48 15.53
CA VAL A 168 1.35 -2.42 15.01
C VAL A 168 0.65 -1.62 13.90
N ALA A 169 0.00 -2.30 12.96
CA ALA A 169 -0.76 -1.66 11.90
C ALA A 169 -1.93 -0.83 12.46
N GLU A 170 -2.63 -1.35 13.47
CA GLU A 170 -3.69 -0.64 14.16
C GLU A 170 -3.16 0.63 14.84
N ALA A 171 -2.05 0.54 15.59
CA ALA A 171 -1.44 1.71 16.22
C ALA A 171 -0.99 2.76 15.21
N ILE A 172 -0.40 2.36 14.06
CA ILE A 172 -0.03 3.32 13.00
C ILE A 172 -1.26 4.09 12.49
N GLY A 173 -2.41 3.45 12.39
CA GLY A 173 -3.69 4.06 12.00
C GLY A 173 -4.37 4.88 13.09
N ASN A 174 -4.21 4.50 14.35
CA ASN A 174 -5.11 4.88 15.45
C ASN A 174 -4.40 5.32 16.75
N SER A 175 -3.09 5.59 16.73
CA SER A 175 -2.24 5.76 17.94
C SER A 175 -2.72 6.78 18.97
N ARG A 176 -3.60 7.71 18.62
CA ARG A 176 -4.15 8.73 19.53
C ARG A 176 -5.35 8.25 20.36
N LEU A 177 -5.84 7.03 20.15
CA LEU A 177 -7.15 6.62 20.63
C LEU A 177 -7.13 5.68 21.84
N ASP A 178 -6.05 4.94 22.09
CA ASP A 178 -6.04 3.85 23.08
C ASP A 178 -4.62 3.53 23.59
N ALA A 179 -4.40 3.69 24.90
CA ALA A 179 -3.11 3.44 25.54
C ALA A 179 -2.77 1.94 25.66
N ASP A 180 -3.78 1.08 25.87
CA ASP A 180 -3.55 -0.36 26.01
C ASP A 180 -3.16 -0.96 24.66
N ARG A 181 -3.83 -0.53 23.58
CA ARG A 181 -3.43 -0.90 22.21
C ARG A 181 -2.05 -0.40 21.83
N ASN A 182 -1.67 0.80 22.29
CA ASN A 182 -0.31 1.30 22.08
C ASN A 182 0.74 0.42 22.78
N ARG A 183 0.44 -0.07 23.99
CA ARG A 183 1.33 -0.99 24.73
C ARG A 183 1.46 -2.34 24.03
N GLU A 184 0.34 -2.91 23.55
CA GLU A 184 0.33 -4.14 22.77
C GLU A 184 1.12 -4.02 21.46
N ALA A 185 0.96 -2.90 20.75
CA ALA A 185 1.70 -2.60 19.53
C ALA A 185 3.21 -2.44 19.80
N SER A 186 3.59 -1.74 20.88
CA SER A 186 4.98 -1.64 21.32
C SER A 186 5.59 -3.01 21.63
N GLN A 187 4.87 -3.87 22.36
CA GLN A 187 5.34 -5.22 22.66
C GLN A 187 5.48 -6.07 21.40
N SER A 188 4.48 -6.04 20.51
CA SER A 188 4.51 -6.77 19.25
C SER A 188 5.68 -6.35 18.36
N MET A 189 5.99 -5.06 18.32
CA MET A 189 7.19 -4.56 17.63
C MET A 189 8.48 -5.08 18.27
N THR A 190 8.57 -5.10 19.60
CA THR A 190 9.73 -5.66 20.31
C THR A 190 9.95 -7.13 19.97
N ASP A 191 8.89 -7.94 19.99
CA ASP A 191 8.97 -9.38 19.69
C ASP A 191 9.39 -9.61 18.22
N MET A 192 8.83 -8.84 17.29
CA MET A 192 9.19 -8.87 15.88
C MET A 192 10.67 -8.51 15.64
N LEU A 193 11.19 -7.49 16.31
CA LEU A 193 12.60 -7.12 16.18
C LEU A 193 13.52 -8.17 16.80
N ALA A 194 13.14 -8.78 17.93
CA ALA A 194 13.90 -9.87 18.53
C ALA A 194 13.98 -11.07 17.59
N TYR A 195 12.86 -11.41 16.92
CA TYR A 195 12.84 -12.44 15.89
C TYR A 195 13.75 -12.12 14.71
N PHE A 196 13.64 -10.92 14.13
CA PHE A 196 14.50 -10.56 13.01
C PHE A 196 15.98 -10.53 13.41
N ARG A 197 16.30 -10.05 14.62
CA ARG A 197 17.67 -10.09 15.13
C ARG A 197 18.19 -11.53 15.15
N ALA A 198 17.45 -12.46 15.75
CA ALA A 198 17.83 -13.87 15.77
C ALA A 198 17.97 -14.44 14.35
N LEU A 199 17.01 -14.15 13.46
CA LEU A 199 17.03 -14.61 12.06
C LEU A 199 18.28 -14.12 11.32
N LEU A 200 18.67 -12.85 11.53
CA LEU A 200 19.78 -12.21 10.82
C LEU A 200 21.15 -12.58 11.39
N THR A 201 21.27 -12.84 12.69
CA THR A 201 22.55 -13.10 13.36
C THR A 201 22.86 -14.59 13.60
N HIS A 202 21.96 -15.51 13.23
CA HIS A 202 22.23 -16.95 13.37
C HIS A 202 23.24 -17.43 12.31
N HIS A 203 24.49 -17.65 12.74
CA HIS A 203 25.61 -18.04 11.88
C HIS A 203 25.53 -19.46 11.28
N ASP A 204 24.73 -20.35 11.88
CA ASP A 204 24.55 -21.73 11.39
C ASP A 204 23.37 -21.86 10.40
N ALA A 205 22.77 -20.75 9.99
CA ALA A 205 21.69 -20.76 9.01
C ALA A 205 22.23 -21.14 7.62
N PRO A 206 21.49 -21.93 6.82
CA PRO A 206 21.86 -22.18 5.43
C PRO A 206 21.98 -20.85 4.66
N PRO A 207 22.78 -20.79 3.58
CA PRO A 207 22.88 -19.60 2.75
C PRO A 207 21.51 -19.08 2.36
N ALA A 208 21.30 -17.77 2.48
CA ALA A 208 20.04 -17.12 2.13
C ALA A 208 19.58 -17.52 0.72
N SER A 209 18.39 -18.10 0.61
CA SER A 209 17.80 -18.47 -0.67
C SER A 209 17.35 -17.24 -1.46
N HIS A 210 17.01 -16.14 -0.77
CA HIS A 210 16.46 -14.95 -1.40
C HIS A 210 17.46 -13.76 -1.42
N PRO A 211 17.60 -13.03 -2.54
CA PRO A 211 18.48 -11.86 -2.66
C PRO A 211 18.25 -10.76 -1.61
N LEU A 212 17.02 -10.58 -1.13
CA LEU A 212 16.74 -9.62 -0.06
C LEU A 212 17.33 -10.08 1.28
N ARG A 213 17.14 -11.35 1.67
CA ARG A 213 17.79 -11.90 2.87
C ARG A 213 19.32 -11.86 2.74
N ALA A 214 19.87 -12.12 1.56
CA ALA A 214 21.31 -12.02 1.30
C ALA A 214 21.83 -10.58 1.42
N LEU A 215 21.13 -9.60 0.81
CA LEU A 215 21.46 -8.18 0.96
C LEU A 215 21.41 -7.75 2.42
N VAL A 216 20.37 -8.16 3.15
CA VAL A 216 20.21 -7.85 4.56
C VAL A 216 21.29 -8.53 5.42
N SER A 217 21.66 -9.80 5.15
CA SER A 217 22.81 -10.46 5.81
C SER A 217 24.10 -9.67 5.62
N THR A 218 24.43 -9.33 4.37
CA THR A 218 25.68 -8.61 4.06
C THR A 218 25.72 -7.25 4.75
N GLN A 219 24.59 -6.56 4.86
CA GLN A 219 24.52 -5.31 5.62
C GLN A 219 24.62 -5.55 7.14
N ALA A 220 24.05 -6.63 7.67
CA ALA A 220 24.14 -6.96 9.09
C ALA A 220 25.56 -7.34 9.53
N GLU A 221 26.36 -7.92 8.64
CA GLU A 221 27.79 -8.23 8.88
C GLU A 221 28.70 -6.99 8.76
N ASN A 222 28.21 -5.90 8.15
CA ASN A 222 28.96 -4.67 8.02
C ASN A 222 28.93 -3.87 9.34
N THR A 223 30.06 -3.79 10.03
CA THR A 223 30.18 -3.10 11.33
C THR A 223 29.90 -1.60 11.27
N ASP A 224 29.93 -0.99 10.07
CA ASP A 224 29.59 0.41 9.87
C ASP A 224 28.08 0.64 9.70
N GLN A 225 27.26 -0.42 9.62
CA GLN A 225 25.80 -0.33 9.54
C GLN A 225 25.16 -0.44 10.93
N ASP A 226 24.19 0.41 11.19
CA ASP A 226 23.35 0.29 12.38
C ASP A 226 22.37 -0.88 12.19
N LEU A 227 22.62 -1.98 12.91
CA LEU A 227 21.76 -3.16 12.87
C LEU A 227 20.32 -2.85 13.28
N ASP A 228 20.09 -1.93 14.22
CA ASP A 228 18.74 -1.57 14.65
C ASP A 228 17.99 -0.78 13.57
N GLU A 229 18.68 0.03 12.76
CA GLU A 229 18.07 0.64 11.56
C GLU A 229 17.67 -0.44 10.55
N LEU A 230 18.53 -1.43 10.30
CA LEU A 230 18.24 -2.52 9.38
C LEU A 230 17.02 -3.33 9.84
N LEU A 231 16.99 -3.71 11.12
CA LEU A 231 15.88 -4.45 11.72
C LEU A 231 14.57 -3.65 11.65
N ALA A 232 14.60 -2.35 11.94
CA ALA A 232 13.44 -1.48 11.83
C ALA A 232 12.87 -1.45 10.40
N ASN A 233 13.76 -1.44 9.39
CA ASN A 233 13.34 -1.47 7.98
C ASN A 233 12.89 -2.86 7.50
N CYS A 234 13.39 -3.96 8.07
CA CYS A 234 12.80 -5.29 7.87
C CYS A 234 11.37 -5.37 8.42
N ALA A 235 11.13 -4.84 9.63
CA ALA A 235 9.80 -4.74 10.20
C ALA A 235 8.88 -3.85 9.34
N LEU A 236 9.38 -2.73 8.82
CA LEU A 236 8.63 -1.89 7.86
C LEU A 236 8.20 -2.70 6.63
N LEU A 237 9.13 -3.45 6.02
CA LEU A 237 8.85 -4.23 4.81
C LEU A 237 7.79 -5.30 5.07
N LEU A 238 7.90 -6.02 6.19
CA LEU A 238 6.92 -7.00 6.59
C LEU A 238 5.54 -6.34 6.70
N ILE A 239 5.37 -5.36 7.58
CA ILE A 239 4.07 -4.76 7.91
C ILE A 239 3.47 -4.04 6.68
N ALA A 240 4.25 -3.17 6.03
CA ALA A 240 3.75 -2.39 4.90
C ALA A 240 3.45 -3.27 3.68
N GLY A 241 4.17 -4.37 3.50
CA GLY A 241 4.04 -5.26 2.36
C GLY A 241 2.77 -6.12 2.37
N HIS A 242 2.32 -6.59 3.54
CA HIS A 242 1.16 -7.49 3.60
C HIS A 242 -0.17 -6.81 3.91
N GLU A 243 -0.23 -5.89 4.88
CA GLU A 243 -1.50 -5.27 5.28
C GLU A 243 -2.15 -4.46 4.15
N THR A 244 -1.35 -3.64 3.45
CA THR A 244 -1.88 -2.80 2.36
C THR A 244 -2.34 -3.63 1.15
N THR A 245 -1.62 -4.70 0.83
CA THR A 245 -1.97 -5.61 -0.27
C THR A 245 -3.19 -6.48 0.08
N THR A 246 -3.32 -6.89 1.35
CA THR A 246 -4.54 -7.53 1.87
C THR A 246 -5.77 -6.67 1.60
N HIS A 247 -5.70 -5.41 2.01
CA HIS A 247 -6.80 -4.47 1.79
C HIS A 247 -7.05 -4.22 0.31
N PHE A 248 -6.01 -4.14 -0.52
CA PHE A 248 -6.16 -3.98 -1.95
C PHE A 248 -6.96 -5.13 -2.57
N ILE A 249 -6.54 -6.38 -2.32
CA ILE A 249 -7.21 -7.57 -2.85
C ILE A 249 -8.68 -7.60 -2.41
N GLY A 250 -8.95 -7.36 -1.12
CA GLY A 250 -10.31 -7.33 -0.59
C GLY A 250 -11.18 -6.23 -1.22
N ASN A 251 -10.67 -4.99 -1.27
CA ASN A 251 -11.38 -3.84 -1.83
C ASN A 251 -11.64 -4.02 -3.33
N ALA A 252 -10.63 -4.48 -4.08
CA ALA A 252 -10.72 -4.72 -5.51
C ALA A 252 -11.74 -5.82 -5.83
N THR A 253 -11.71 -6.91 -5.07
CA THR A 253 -12.69 -8.00 -5.21
C THR A 253 -14.10 -7.49 -4.95
N LEU A 254 -14.32 -6.75 -3.85
CA LEU A 254 -15.63 -6.17 -3.56
C LEU A 254 -16.09 -5.21 -4.65
N ALA A 255 -15.19 -4.37 -5.20
CA ALA A 255 -15.52 -3.47 -6.28
C ALA A 255 -15.99 -4.24 -7.53
N LEU A 256 -15.26 -5.26 -7.96
CA LEU A 256 -15.66 -6.08 -9.10
C LEU A 256 -17.00 -6.81 -8.87
N LEU A 257 -17.24 -7.32 -7.65
CA LEU A 257 -18.50 -7.98 -7.31
C LEU A 257 -19.69 -7.02 -7.25
N ARG A 258 -19.47 -5.74 -6.90
CA ARG A 258 -20.49 -4.68 -6.95
C ARG A 258 -20.70 -4.12 -8.37
N HIS A 259 -19.75 -4.36 -9.28
CA HIS A 259 -19.81 -3.90 -10.67
C HIS A 259 -19.64 -5.07 -11.65
N PRO A 260 -20.63 -6.00 -11.78
CA PRO A 260 -20.51 -7.19 -12.62
C PRO A 260 -20.12 -6.92 -14.08
N HIS A 261 -20.56 -5.81 -14.68
CA HIS A 261 -20.15 -5.42 -16.03
C HIS A 261 -18.64 -5.18 -16.13
N ALA A 262 -18.01 -4.59 -15.11
CA ALA A 262 -16.57 -4.40 -15.08
C ALA A 262 -15.85 -5.76 -14.94
N ALA A 263 -16.38 -6.66 -14.10
CA ALA A 263 -15.86 -8.03 -14.01
C ALA A 263 -15.96 -8.78 -15.36
N ASP A 264 -17.08 -8.65 -16.07
CA ASP A 264 -17.28 -9.26 -17.39
C ASP A 264 -16.37 -8.66 -18.46
N GLN A 265 -16.13 -7.34 -18.42
CA GLN A 265 -15.18 -6.67 -19.29
C GLN A 265 -13.77 -7.26 -19.10
N LEU A 266 -13.32 -7.46 -17.85
CA LEU A 266 -12.01 -8.06 -17.60
C LEU A 266 -11.92 -9.53 -18.02
N ARG A 267 -12.99 -10.31 -17.83
CA ARG A 267 -13.04 -11.70 -18.32
C ARG A 267 -12.92 -11.76 -19.85
N GLY A 268 -13.60 -10.85 -20.56
CA GLY A 268 -13.58 -10.78 -22.02
C GLY A 268 -12.34 -10.11 -22.61
N ARG A 269 -11.65 -9.27 -21.83
CA ARG A 269 -10.47 -8.50 -22.23
C ARG A 269 -9.35 -8.57 -21.16
N PRO A 270 -8.69 -9.74 -20.98
CA PRO A 270 -7.64 -9.89 -19.98
C PRO A 270 -6.47 -8.92 -20.15
N GLU A 271 -6.24 -8.40 -21.36
CA GLU A 271 -5.22 -7.39 -21.63
C GLU A 271 -5.44 -6.07 -20.87
N LEU A 272 -6.65 -5.82 -20.35
CA LEU A 272 -6.96 -4.67 -19.51
C LEU A 272 -6.47 -4.81 -18.05
N MET A 273 -6.03 -6.00 -17.62
CA MET A 273 -5.69 -6.27 -16.22
C MET A 273 -4.69 -5.25 -15.62
N PRO A 274 -3.59 -4.85 -16.30
CA PRO A 274 -2.69 -3.83 -15.75
C PRO A 274 -3.38 -2.48 -15.51
N ALA A 275 -4.24 -2.04 -16.44
CA ALA A 275 -4.98 -0.79 -16.30
C ALA A 275 -6.06 -0.90 -15.22
N ALA A 276 -6.70 -2.06 -15.09
CA ALA A 276 -7.69 -2.33 -14.07
C ALA A 276 -7.10 -2.31 -12.66
N VAL A 277 -5.89 -2.84 -12.47
CA VAL A 277 -5.17 -2.73 -11.18
C VAL A 277 -4.98 -1.27 -10.77
N GLU A 278 -4.52 -0.40 -11.69
CA GLU A 278 -4.36 1.03 -11.40
C GLU A 278 -5.71 1.70 -11.09
N GLU A 279 -6.76 1.39 -11.87
CA GLU A 279 -8.08 1.96 -11.64
C GLU A 279 -8.69 1.48 -10.32
N LEU A 280 -8.51 0.22 -9.93
CA LEU A 280 -9.00 -0.32 -8.66
C LEU A 280 -8.25 0.30 -7.46
N LEU A 281 -6.94 0.53 -7.59
CA LEU A 281 -6.14 1.25 -6.60
C LEU A 281 -6.55 2.72 -6.48
N ARG A 282 -6.89 3.39 -7.60
CA ARG A 282 -7.50 4.72 -7.57
C ARG A 282 -8.85 4.68 -6.89
N TYR A 283 -9.73 3.79 -7.35
CA TYR A 283 -11.12 3.71 -6.96
C TYR A 283 -11.28 3.45 -5.46
N ASP A 284 -10.59 2.45 -4.90
CA ASP A 284 -10.68 2.12 -3.47
C ASP A 284 -9.31 1.85 -2.84
N ALA A 285 -8.54 2.93 -2.67
CA ALA A 285 -7.16 2.89 -2.20
C ALA A 285 -7.01 2.25 -0.80
N PRO A 286 -6.08 1.30 -0.59
CA PRO A 286 -5.80 0.75 0.74
C PRO A 286 -5.31 1.80 1.74
N VAL A 287 -4.42 2.69 1.30
CA VAL A 287 -3.87 3.78 2.10
C VAL A 287 -4.65 5.05 1.78
N GLN A 288 -5.31 5.59 2.80
CA GLN A 288 -6.22 6.72 2.69
C GLN A 288 -5.54 8.05 3.03
N LEU A 289 -4.56 8.01 3.92
CA LEU A 289 -4.00 9.21 4.55
C LEU A 289 -2.47 9.12 4.65
N MET A 290 -1.80 10.22 4.30
CA MET A 290 -0.37 10.44 4.58
C MET A 290 -0.22 11.66 5.46
N LEU A 291 0.70 11.60 6.43
CA LEU A 291 1.00 12.72 7.31
C LEU A 291 2.25 13.45 6.82
N ARG A 292 2.20 14.78 6.88
CA ARG A 292 3.35 15.67 6.70
C ARG A 292 3.42 16.71 7.81
N ARG A 293 4.63 17.23 8.08
CA ARG A 293 4.85 18.34 9.02
C ARG A 293 5.62 19.46 8.34
N ALA A 294 5.15 20.69 8.46
CA ALA A 294 5.84 21.85 7.91
C ALA A 294 7.18 22.08 8.62
N ARG A 295 8.27 22.16 7.84
CA ARG A 295 9.63 22.42 8.35
C ARG A 295 9.91 23.89 8.62
N HIS A 296 9.13 24.76 8.00
CA HIS A 296 9.15 26.21 8.13
C HIS A 296 7.78 26.72 7.69
N GLU A 297 7.50 28.00 7.89
CA GLU A 297 6.29 28.61 7.33
C GLU A 297 6.31 28.54 5.80
N LEU A 298 5.24 28.02 5.18
CA LEU A 298 5.13 27.88 3.73
C LEU A 298 3.71 28.15 3.24
N ASP A 299 3.59 28.57 1.97
CA ASP A 299 2.29 28.63 1.29
C ASP A 299 1.96 27.29 0.63
N LEU A 300 0.83 26.72 1.03
CA LEU A 300 0.23 25.56 0.38
C LEU A 300 -1.16 25.96 -0.11
N ALA A 301 -1.33 26.04 -1.43
CA ALA A 301 -2.62 26.36 -2.07
C ALA A 301 -3.26 27.67 -1.56
N GLY A 302 -2.45 28.72 -1.35
CA GLY A 302 -2.95 30.01 -0.85
C GLY A 302 -3.24 30.03 0.66
N ARG A 303 -2.81 29.00 1.40
CA ARG A 303 -2.89 28.92 2.85
C ARG A 303 -1.49 28.94 3.45
N THR A 304 -1.28 29.81 4.43
CA THR A 304 -0.06 29.83 5.24
C THR A 304 -0.08 28.67 6.23
N ILE A 305 0.84 27.73 6.05
CA ILE A 305 1.08 26.62 6.98
C ILE A 305 2.26 27.03 7.87
N ALA A 306 2.02 27.17 9.17
CA ALA A 306 3.08 27.55 10.11
C ALA A 306 4.04 26.38 10.37
N GLU A 307 5.28 26.69 10.76
CA GLU A 307 6.27 25.69 11.16
C GLU A 307 5.73 24.73 12.23
N GLY A 308 6.03 23.45 12.07
CA GLY A 308 5.61 22.39 12.98
C GLY A 308 4.14 21.96 12.83
N GLN A 309 3.33 22.67 12.05
CA GLN A 309 1.94 22.25 11.80
C GLN A 309 1.87 20.98 10.96
N THR A 310 0.92 20.11 11.31
CA THR A 310 0.62 18.89 10.57
C THR A 310 -0.28 19.19 9.37
N VAL A 311 0.04 18.57 8.23
CA VAL A 311 -0.81 18.49 7.04
C VAL A 311 -1.16 17.02 6.78
N LEU A 312 -2.45 16.71 6.79
CA LEU A 312 -3.02 15.40 6.52
C LEU A 312 -3.44 15.34 5.05
N LEU A 313 -2.74 14.52 4.27
CA LEU A 313 -2.97 14.34 2.84
C LEU A 313 -3.93 13.16 2.63
N VAL A 314 -5.19 13.45 2.33
CA VAL A 314 -6.24 12.44 2.17
C VAL A 314 -6.20 11.90 0.73
N GLY A 315 -5.24 11.00 0.47
CA GLY A 315 -5.03 10.36 -0.83
C GLY A 315 -6.29 9.66 -1.38
N GLY A 316 -7.09 9.05 -0.51
CA GLY A 316 -8.37 8.43 -0.91
C GLY A 316 -9.38 9.45 -1.46
N ALA A 317 -9.43 10.66 -0.89
CA ALA A 317 -10.26 11.76 -1.40
C ALA A 317 -9.69 12.32 -2.70
N ALA A 318 -8.38 12.52 -2.77
CA ALA A 318 -7.68 12.98 -3.97
C ALA A 318 -7.89 12.05 -5.17
N ASN A 319 -7.96 10.74 -4.94
CA ASN A 319 -8.23 9.76 -5.99
C ASN A 319 -9.66 9.83 -6.54
N ARG A 320 -10.58 10.47 -5.80
CA ARG A 320 -11.97 10.72 -6.23
C ARG A 320 -12.22 12.19 -6.58
N ASP A 321 -11.17 12.98 -6.80
CA ASP A 321 -11.32 14.38 -7.17
C ASP A 321 -11.76 14.53 -8.64
N PRO A 322 -12.94 15.12 -8.93
CA PRO A 322 -13.41 15.31 -10.30
C PRO A 322 -12.53 16.27 -11.12
N ALA A 323 -11.73 17.13 -10.47
CA ALA A 323 -10.79 18.00 -11.18
C ALA A 323 -9.62 17.22 -11.81
N ALA A 324 -9.25 16.07 -11.23
CA ALA A 324 -8.21 15.19 -11.74
C ALA A 324 -8.76 13.98 -12.50
N PHE A 325 -9.93 13.47 -12.10
CA PHE A 325 -10.55 12.26 -12.65
C PHE A 325 -12.03 12.52 -12.95
N PRO A 326 -12.41 12.78 -14.22
CA PRO A 326 -13.81 12.97 -14.61
C PRO A 326 -14.68 11.76 -14.23
N ASP A 327 -15.89 11.97 -13.72
CA ASP A 327 -16.73 10.89 -13.19
C ASP A 327 -15.97 9.95 -12.23
N PRO A 328 -15.41 10.48 -11.13
CA PRO A 328 -14.44 9.75 -10.31
C PRO A 328 -15.04 8.53 -9.59
N HIS A 329 -16.37 8.46 -9.50
CA HIS A 329 -17.11 7.34 -8.88
C HIS A 329 -17.53 6.24 -9.84
N VAL A 330 -17.16 6.36 -11.12
CA VAL A 330 -17.29 5.28 -12.10
C VAL A 330 -15.99 4.48 -12.12
N LEU A 331 -16.13 3.16 -12.07
CA LEU A 331 -15.02 2.22 -12.29
C LEU A 331 -14.81 2.07 -13.80
N ASP A 332 -13.71 2.61 -14.31
CA ASP A 332 -13.40 2.66 -15.74
C ASP A 332 -11.93 2.26 -16.00
N PHE A 333 -11.72 1.08 -16.60
CA PHE A 333 -10.40 0.53 -16.88
C PHE A 333 -9.71 1.17 -18.09
N GLU A 334 -10.44 1.97 -18.87
CA GLU A 334 -9.91 2.69 -20.03
C GLU A 334 -9.75 4.20 -19.73
N ARG A 335 -9.91 4.57 -18.45
CA ARG A 335 -9.78 5.95 -17.96
C ARG A 335 -8.47 6.58 -18.44
N PRO A 336 -8.54 7.73 -19.12
CA PRO A 336 -7.34 8.38 -19.65
C PRO A 336 -6.55 9.06 -18.53
N GLY A 337 -5.41 8.47 -18.18
CA GLY A 337 -4.37 9.11 -17.38
C GLY A 337 -4.77 9.53 -15.97
N GLY A 338 -3.91 10.33 -15.35
CA GLY A 338 -4.02 10.76 -13.95
C GLY A 338 -3.26 9.82 -13.01
N ARG A 339 -2.39 10.40 -12.19
CA ARG A 339 -1.58 9.63 -11.22
C ARG A 339 -2.35 9.54 -9.92
N HIS A 340 -2.88 8.36 -9.60
CA HIS A 340 -3.51 8.12 -8.30
C HIS A 340 -2.49 8.18 -7.15
N MET A 341 -2.96 8.43 -5.94
CA MET A 341 -2.18 8.59 -4.72
C MET A 341 -2.11 7.32 -3.86
N ALA A 342 -2.62 6.17 -4.32
CA ALA A 342 -2.59 4.91 -3.56
C ALA A 342 -1.17 4.46 -3.18
N PHE A 343 -0.15 4.83 -3.97
CA PHE A 343 1.27 4.57 -3.71
C PHE A 343 2.04 5.82 -3.23
N GLY A 344 1.33 6.90 -2.90
CA GLY A 344 1.93 8.19 -2.59
C GLY A 344 2.59 8.86 -3.81
N HIS A 345 3.37 9.89 -3.55
CA HIS A 345 4.12 10.63 -4.57
C HIS A 345 5.43 11.19 -3.99
N GLY A 346 6.37 11.55 -4.87
CA GLY A 346 7.65 12.15 -4.50
C GLY A 346 8.68 11.14 -3.99
N PRO A 347 9.65 11.57 -3.15
CA PRO A 347 10.71 10.72 -2.63
C PRO A 347 10.20 9.44 -1.95
N HIS A 348 9.04 9.53 -1.28
CA HIS A 348 8.41 8.43 -0.56
C HIS A 348 7.47 7.57 -1.41
N PHE A 349 7.55 7.63 -2.74
CA PHE A 349 6.77 6.72 -3.60
C PHE A 349 6.99 5.25 -3.17
N CYS A 350 5.88 4.51 -3.05
CA CYS A 350 5.86 3.17 -2.49
C CYS A 350 6.93 2.28 -3.11
N LEU A 351 7.78 1.69 -2.26
CA LEU A 351 8.85 0.80 -2.70
C LEU A 351 8.28 -0.51 -3.28
N GLY A 352 7.24 -1.05 -2.65
CA GLY A 352 6.59 -2.31 -3.05
C GLY A 352 5.56 -2.17 -4.18
N ALA A 353 5.48 -1.02 -4.85
CA ALA A 353 4.41 -0.75 -5.81
C ALA A 353 4.38 -1.71 -7.01
N ALA A 354 5.53 -2.24 -7.43
CA ALA A 354 5.58 -3.25 -8.49
C ALA A 354 5.04 -4.61 -8.00
N LEU A 355 5.35 -4.99 -6.76
CA LEU A 355 4.91 -6.24 -6.16
C LEU A 355 3.40 -6.26 -5.90
N ALA A 356 2.86 -5.19 -5.30
CA ALA A 356 1.43 -5.06 -5.05
C ALA A 356 0.60 -5.15 -6.35
N ARG A 357 1.11 -4.57 -7.45
CA ARG A 357 0.48 -4.68 -8.78
C ARG A 357 0.50 -6.10 -9.31
N LEU A 358 1.65 -6.77 -9.20
CA LEU A 358 1.81 -8.15 -9.65
C LEU A 358 0.87 -9.10 -8.90
N GLU A 359 0.85 -9.01 -7.56
CA GLU A 359 -0.05 -9.82 -6.72
C GLU A 359 -1.52 -9.54 -7.05
N GLY A 360 -1.91 -8.26 -7.13
CA GLY A 360 -3.28 -7.91 -7.49
C GLY A 360 -3.70 -8.44 -8.86
N ALA A 361 -2.86 -8.30 -9.88
CA ALA A 361 -3.18 -8.80 -11.22
C ALA A 361 -3.42 -10.32 -11.21
N ILE A 362 -2.50 -11.09 -10.61
CA ILE A 362 -2.59 -12.56 -10.54
C ILE A 362 -3.84 -13.00 -9.77
N VAL A 363 -4.10 -12.37 -8.61
CA VAL A 363 -5.25 -12.70 -7.78
C VAL A 363 -6.56 -12.39 -8.49
N LEU A 364 -6.69 -11.20 -9.07
CA LEU A 364 -7.93 -10.79 -9.73
C LEU A 364 -8.20 -11.65 -10.97
N GLU A 365 -7.18 -11.98 -11.75
CA GLU A 365 -7.29 -12.91 -12.87
C GLU A 365 -7.78 -14.29 -12.40
N ALA A 366 -7.17 -14.84 -11.35
CA ALA A 366 -7.54 -16.14 -10.81
C ALA A 366 -8.98 -16.16 -10.27
N LEU A 367 -9.39 -15.14 -9.51
CA LEU A 367 -10.76 -15.01 -9.00
C LEU A 367 -11.79 -14.94 -10.14
N LEU A 368 -11.47 -14.23 -11.23
CA LEU A 368 -12.40 -14.05 -12.35
C LEU A 368 -12.53 -15.27 -13.27
N THR A 369 -11.45 -16.06 -13.40
CA THR A 369 -11.35 -17.17 -14.37
C THR A 369 -11.56 -18.54 -13.75
N ARG A 370 -11.21 -18.73 -12.47
CA ARG A 370 -11.21 -20.05 -11.82
C ARG A 370 -12.31 -20.28 -10.81
N LEU A 371 -13.01 -19.22 -10.39
CA LEU A 371 -14.16 -19.31 -9.50
C LEU A 371 -15.45 -18.97 -10.26
N PRO A 372 -15.97 -19.88 -11.10
CA PRO A 372 -17.16 -19.62 -11.89
C PRO A 372 -18.37 -19.32 -10.99
N GLY A 373 -19.15 -18.30 -11.34
CA GLY A 373 -20.30 -17.88 -10.54
C GLY A 373 -19.97 -17.16 -9.24
N LEU A 374 -18.72 -16.68 -9.08
CA LEU A 374 -18.29 -15.89 -7.92
C LEU A 374 -19.25 -14.72 -7.65
N ARG A 375 -19.80 -14.68 -6.44
CA ARG A 375 -20.73 -13.65 -5.96
C ARG A 375 -20.61 -13.46 -4.45
N LEU A 376 -21.04 -12.30 -3.97
CA LEU A 376 -21.14 -12.04 -2.54
C LEU A 376 -22.08 -13.04 -1.86
N ASP A 377 -21.67 -13.54 -0.71
CA ASP A 377 -22.49 -14.33 0.20
C ASP A 377 -22.49 -13.65 1.57
N GLY A 378 -23.58 -13.76 2.33
CA GLY A 378 -23.63 -13.18 3.68
C GLY A 378 -23.94 -11.66 3.78
N PRO A 379 -23.69 -11.08 4.98
CA PRO A 379 -24.12 -9.72 5.33
C PRO A 379 -23.31 -8.63 4.62
N ALA A 380 -23.68 -7.36 4.82
CA ALA A 380 -22.94 -6.23 4.28
C ALA A 380 -21.44 -6.31 4.65
N PRO A 381 -20.53 -5.94 3.72
CA PRO A 381 -19.09 -6.00 3.97
C PRO A 381 -18.69 -5.20 5.21
N GLN A 382 -17.82 -5.78 6.03
CA GLN A 382 -17.36 -5.16 7.26
C GLN A 382 -16.02 -4.46 7.04
N TRP A 383 -15.93 -3.21 7.50
CA TRP A 383 -14.75 -2.36 7.32
C TRP A 383 -13.97 -2.23 8.61
N GLN A 384 -12.64 -2.22 8.48
CA GLN A 384 -11.78 -1.88 9.62
C GLN A 384 -11.99 -0.42 10.05
N ARG A 385 -11.72 -0.16 11.33
CA ARG A 385 -11.83 1.18 11.91
C ARG A 385 -10.46 1.86 11.89
N SER A 386 -10.15 2.55 10.80
CA SER A 386 -8.88 3.26 10.64
C SER A 386 -9.05 4.54 9.81
N LEU A 387 -8.25 5.58 10.11
CA LEU A 387 -8.11 6.76 9.25
C LEU A 387 -7.04 6.58 8.17
N ASN A 388 -5.98 5.82 8.47
CA ASN A 388 -4.88 5.64 7.53
C ASN A 388 -5.19 4.56 6.49
N PHE A 389 -5.95 3.54 6.88
CA PHE A 389 -6.20 2.38 6.06
C PHE A 389 -7.68 2.18 5.81
N ARG A 390 -8.03 1.72 4.62
CA ARG A 390 -9.36 1.27 4.24
C ARG A 390 -9.26 -0.15 3.72
N GLY A 391 -9.93 -1.05 4.42
CA GLY A 391 -9.87 -2.47 4.13
C GLY A 391 -11.03 -3.21 4.77
N LEU A 392 -11.40 -4.31 4.15
CA LEU A 392 -12.41 -5.22 4.67
C LEU A 392 -11.80 -6.10 5.76
N THR A 393 -12.56 -6.31 6.84
CA THR A 393 -12.20 -7.31 7.87
C THR A 393 -12.71 -8.70 7.49
N ARG A 394 -13.73 -8.78 6.62
CA ARG A 394 -14.36 -10.00 6.13
C ARG A 394 -15.06 -9.75 4.80
N LEU A 395 -14.97 -10.71 3.87
CA LEU A 395 -15.70 -10.68 2.61
C LEU A 395 -16.09 -12.10 2.19
N ASP A 396 -17.28 -12.51 2.61
CA ASP A 396 -17.85 -13.82 2.29
C ASP A 396 -18.30 -13.87 0.82
N VAL A 397 -17.93 -14.96 0.13
CA VAL A 397 -18.32 -15.23 -1.25
C VAL A 397 -18.75 -16.68 -1.45
N THR A 398 -19.58 -16.90 -2.46
CA THR A 398 -19.88 -18.22 -3.01
C THR A 398 -19.54 -18.29 -4.48
N PHE A 399 -19.23 -19.49 -4.96
CA PHE A 399 -18.97 -19.81 -6.36
C PHE A 399 -19.37 -21.27 -6.62
N THR A 400 -19.44 -21.67 -7.89
CA THR A 400 -19.77 -23.04 -8.26
C THR A 400 -18.65 -23.97 -7.80
N PRO A 401 -18.92 -24.98 -6.95
CA PRO A 401 -17.91 -25.93 -6.52
C PRO A 401 -17.35 -26.71 -7.71
N SER A 402 -16.05 -26.97 -7.73
CA SER A 402 -15.49 -27.97 -8.65
C SER A 402 -15.78 -29.36 -8.10
N SER A 403 -16.34 -30.24 -8.93
CA SER A 403 -16.40 -31.67 -8.62
C SER A 403 -14.97 -32.18 -8.60
N GLY A 404 -14.45 -32.52 -7.41
CA GLY A 404 -13.04 -32.90 -7.19
C GLY A 404 -12.61 -34.21 -7.82
N ASP A 405 -12.84 -34.41 -9.11
CA ASP A 405 -12.28 -35.51 -9.89
C ASP A 405 -10.93 -35.05 -10.47
N PRO A 406 -9.78 -35.52 -9.95
CA PRO A 406 -8.46 -35.03 -10.35
C PRO A 406 -8.12 -35.28 -11.82
N ASP A 407 -8.87 -36.15 -12.51
CA ASP A 407 -8.62 -36.56 -13.89
C ASP A 407 -9.55 -35.92 -14.94
N SER A 408 -10.63 -35.21 -14.54
CA SER A 408 -11.58 -34.65 -15.51
C SER A 408 -11.21 -33.27 -16.06
N ASP A 409 -10.30 -32.55 -15.39
CA ASP A 409 -9.93 -31.17 -15.73
C ASP A 409 -8.68 -31.04 -16.62
N ASN A 410 -8.18 -32.15 -17.18
CA ASN A 410 -7.18 -32.10 -18.25
C ASN A 410 -7.79 -31.73 -19.62
N GLN A 411 -8.86 -30.91 -19.64
CA GLN A 411 -9.16 -30.09 -20.80
C GLN A 411 -8.19 -28.90 -20.77
N ALA A 412 -7.10 -29.07 -21.50
CA ALA A 412 -6.08 -28.05 -21.73
C ALA A 412 -6.71 -26.65 -21.87
N VAL A 413 -6.56 -25.84 -20.82
CA VAL A 413 -6.54 -24.39 -20.96
C VAL A 413 -5.39 -24.10 -21.91
N PRO A 414 -5.58 -23.38 -23.02
CA PRO A 414 -4.48 -23.05 -23.91
C PRO A 414 -3.45 -22.32 -23.05
N THR A 415 -2.23 -22.85 -23.00
CA THR A 415 -1.06 -22.11 -22.54
C THR A 415 -0.88 -20.93 -23.49
N THR A 416 -1.58 -19.83 -23.22
CA THR A 416 -1.28 -18.55 -23.85
C THR A 416 0.13 -18.20 -23.41
N SER A 417 1.07 -18.37 -24.33
CA SER A 417 2.41 -17.85 -24.23
C SER A 417 2.33 -16.38 -23.82
N TYR A 418 2.81 -16.06 -22.61
CA TYR A 418 2.95 -14.70 -22.11
C TYR A 418 3.83 -13.89 -23.08
N PRO A 419 3.31 -12.86 -23.79
CA PRO A 419 4.14 -12.00 -24.63
C PRO A 419 4.59 -10.81 -23.80
N TYR A 420 5.45 -11.03 -22.81
CA TYR A 420 6.17 -9.95 -22.14
C TYR A 420 7.65 -10.01 -22.53
N GLY A 421 7.92 -9.73 -23.80
CA GLY A 421 9.21 -9.21 -24.25
C GLY A 421 9.20 -7.70 -24.06
N VAL A 422 9.97 -7.19 -23.10
CA VAL A 422 10.18 -5.75 -22.95
C VAL A 422 11.11 -5.31 -24.07
N ASP A 423 10.55 -4.74 -25.14
CA ASP A 423 11.32 -3.96 -26.09
C ASP A 423 11.75 -2.66 -25.39
N SER A 424 13.07 -2.56 -25.19
CA SER A 424 13.77 -1.36 -24.77
C SER A 424 13.61 -0.26 -25.83
N ALA A 425 12.71 0.69 -25.61
CA ALA A 425 12.69 1.94 -26.38
C ALA A 425 12.81 3.13 -25.43
N THR A 426 14.03 3.62 -25.32
CA THR A 426 14.39 4.94 -24.80
C THR A 426 13.76 6.03 -25.67
N HIS A 427 12.80 6.80 -25.15
CA HIS A 427 12.50 8.14 -25.67
C HIS A 427 12.24 9.10 -24.50
N VAL A 428 13.33 9.71 -24.03
CA VAL A 428 13.30 10.93 -23.23
C VAL A 428 13.07 12.08 -24.22
N GLY A 429 11.85 12.62 -24.22
CA GLY A 429 11.53 13.85 -24.95
C GLY A 429 12.24 15.04 -24.30
N ALA A 430 13.33 15.48 -24.91
CA ALA A 430 14.02 16.72 -24.55
C ALA A 430 13.22 17.93 -25.06
N CYS A 431 12.85 18.83 -24.15
CA CYS A 431 12.42 20.19 -24.49
C CYS A 431 13.58 20.95 -25.17
N PRO A 432 13.37 21.59 -26.34
CA PRO A 432 14.42 22.40 -26.96
C PRO A 432 14.50 23.77 -26.28
N VAL A 433 15.65 24.02 -25.64
CA VAL A 433 16.09 25.36 -25.24
C VAL A 433 16.37 26.15 -26.51
N ARG A 434 15.65 27.25 -26.74
CA ARG A 434 15.93 28.19 -27.84
C ARG A 434 17.26 28.88 -27.56
N SER A 435 18.20 28.72 -28.49
CA SER A 435 19.46 29.45 -28.56
C SER A 435 19.21 30.92 -28.93
N VAL A 436 19.82 31.82 -28.16
CA VAL A 436 20.00 33.24 -28.51
C VAL A 436 21.28 33.33 -29.36
N PRO A 437 21.31 34.04 -30.50
CA PRO A 437 22.56 34.29 -31.21
C PRO A 437 23.24 35.54 -30.65
N ASP A 438 24.48 35.35 -30.18
CA ASP A 438 25.45 36.43 -30.03
C ASP A 438 25.88 36.93 -31.42
N HIS A 439 25.57 38.19 -31.72
CA HIS A 439 26.24 38.95 -32.76
C HIS A 439 27.08 40.05 -32.12
N ILE A 440 28.40 39.88 -32.17
CA ILE A 440 29.37 40.98 -32.07
C ILE A 440 30.05 41.08 -33.44
N THR A 441 29.95 42.24 -34.10
CA THR A 441 31.10 43.00 -34.64
C THR A 441 30.64 44.28 -35.38
N GLY A 442 31.15 45.42 -34.91
CA GLY A 442 31.79 46.43 -35.77
C GLY A 442 30.94 47.55 -36.39
N ALA A 443 30.85 48.69 -35.69
CA ALA A 443 31.37 50.01 -36.11
C ALA A 443 31.16 51.03 -34.99
#